data_AF-A0A2T4C311-F1
#
_entry.id   AF-A0A2T4C311-F1
#
_cell.length_a   1.000
_cell.length_b   1.000
_cell.length_c   1.000
_cell.angle_alpha   90.00
_cell.angle_beta   90.00
_cell.angle_gamma   90.00
#
_symmetry.space_group_name_H-M   'P 1'
#
loop_
_entity.id
_entity.type
_entity.pdbx_description
1 polymer ?
#
loop_
_entity_poly.entity_id
_entity_poly.type
_entity_poly.pdbx_seq_one_letter_code
_entity_poly.pdbx_strand_id
1 'polypeptide(L)'
;NVCHTMSGSFQASGNEFARQWTQPTDIFSVLLILGGDVIQLACASMAGGTSIPPNPVTFSFGWVAYAVSALLSAIGENRLITCQPEAPLLVINLKSGYRRSNNSWLLGRLVKTYEHWMPDEVQRHLRPLKKKKMMKRRAGAGYISALCIAVYEWQPGWKPGVPQRDLAWWSGYLVSFMQLAVSVIPLGLHGDWAILLTTAAGTLLSYTSASLPQWRVEKWKARITEKPKSVALTAGNGSRNVIIIEG
;
A
#
# COMPACT_ATOMS: atom_id res chain seq x y z
N ASN A 1 -38.44 -16.96 3.46
CA ASN A 1 -38.71 -15.74 2.66
C ASN A 1 -37.61 -14.68 2.66
N VAL A 2 -36.45 -14.86 3.33
CA VAL A 2 -35.37 -13.85 3.35
C VAL A 2 -34.30 -14.08 2.26
N CYS A 3 -34.15 -15.31 1.73
CA CYS A 3 -33.18 -15.58 0.65
C CYS A 3 -33.62 -15.09 -0.74
N HIS A 4 -34.92 -14.99 -1.02
CA HIS A 4 -35.41 -14.50 -2.32
C HIS A 4 -35.34 -12.97 -2.47
N THR A 5 -35.37 -12.21 -1.37
CA THR A 5 -35.21 -10.74 -1.40
C THR A 5 -33.77 -10.30 -1.61
N MET A 6 -32.77 -11.07 -1.15
CA MET A 6 -31.35 -10.77 -1.36
C MET A 6 -30.88 -10.95 -2.81
N SER A 7 -31.45 -11.90 -3.58
CA SER A 7 -31.08 -12.04 -4.99
C SER A 7 -31.65 -10.89 -5.84
N GLY A 8 -32.85 -10.42 -5.51
CA GLY A 8 -33.48 -9.26 -6.16
C GLY A 8 -32.71 -7.95 -5.93
N SER A 9 -32.16 -7.73 -4.73
CA SER A 9 -31.34 -6.54 -4.46
C SER A 9 -30.02 -6.56 -5.22
N PHE A 10 -29.37 -7.72 -5.37
CA PHE A 10 -28.10 -7.82 -6.11
C PHE A 10 -28.29 -7.63 -7.61
N GLN A 11 -29.38 -8.18 -8.19
CA GLN A 11 -29.75 -7.92 -9.58
C GLN A 11 -30.16 -6.46 -9.83
N ALA A 12 -30.87 -5.84 -8.89
CA ALA A 12 -31.22 -4.42 -8.97
C ALA A 12 -29.95 -3.54 -8.93
N SER A 13 -29.02 -3.79 -8.01
CA SER A 13 -27.74 -3.06 -7.95
C SER A 13 -26.89 -3.28 -9.21
N GLY A 14 -26.89 -4.49 -9.78
CA GLY A 14 -26.17 -4.78 -11.03
C GLY A 14 -26.73 -4.02 -12.24
N ASN A 15 -28.06 -3.93 -12.35
CA ASN A 15 -28.73 -3.19 -13.42
C ASN A 15 -28.56 -1.67 -13.25
N GLU A 16 -28.56 -1.16 -12.02
CA GLU A 16 -28.24 0.23 -11.69
C GLU A 16 -26.81 0.58 -12.13
N PHE A 17 -25.85 -0.31 -11.83
CA PHE A 17 -24.45 -0.14 -12.19
C PHE A 17 -24.23 -0.19 -13.71
N ALA A 18 -24.93 -1.08 -14.40
CA ALA A 18 -24.91 -1.15 -15.86
C ALA A 18 -25.47 0.13 -16.51
N ARG A 19 -26.55 0.70 -15.94
CA ARG A 19 -27.11 1.99 -16.38
C ARG A 19 -26.14 3.16 -16.16
N GLN A 20 -25.46 3.19 -15.01
CA GLN A 20 -24.42 4.19 -14.75
C GLN A 20 -23.24 4.07 -15.71
N TRP A 21 -22.92 2.87 -16.20
CA TRP A 21 -21.91 2.69 -17.23
C TRP A 21 -22.30 3.29 -18.59
N THR A 22 -23.60 3.28 -18.92
CA THR A 22 -24.12 3.93 -20.14
C THR A 22 -24.28 5.44 -20.02
N GLN A 23 -24.45 5.98 -18.80
CA GLN A 23 -24.54 7.41 -18.52
C GLN A 23 -23.60 7.78 -17.36
N PRO A 24 -22.32 8.02 -17.66
CA PRO A 24 -21.25 7.91 -16.67
C PRO A 24 -21.02 9.15 -15.78
N THR A 25 -21.93 10.11 -15.77
CA THR A 25 -21.74 11.39 -15.05
C THR A 25 -21.47 11.18 -13.55
N ASP A 26 -22.24 10.32 -12.90
CA ASP A 26 -22.14 10.10 -11.44
C ASP A 26 -20.97 9.18 -11.07
N ILE A 27 -20.72 8.14 -11.87
CA ILE A 27 -19.64 7.18 -11.59
C ILE A 27 -18.26 7.81 -11.84
N PHE A 28 -18.14 8.74 -12.80
CA PHE A 28 -16.90 9.48 -13.01
C PHE A 28 -16.55 10.36 -11.82
N SER A 29 -17.53 11.03 -11.20
CA SER A 29 -17.29 11.81 -9.99
C SER A 29 -16.81 10.93 -8.83
N VAL A 30 -17.42 9.76 -8.63
CA VAL A 30 -16.98 8.81 -7.58
C VAL A 30 -15.55 8.30 -7.85
N LEU A 31 -15.25 7.92 -9.09
CA LEU A 31 -13.92 7.46 -9.49
C LEU A 31 -12.85 8.53 -9.35
N LEU A 32 -13.19 9.80 -9.59
CA LEU A 32 -12.28 10.93 -9.39
C LEU A 32 -12.05 11.21 -7.90
N ILE A 33 -13.12 11.21 -7.10
CA ILE A 33 -13.03 11.47 -5.64
C ILE A 33 -12.19 10.39 -4.95
N LEU A 34 -12.45 9.11 -5.23
CA LEU A 34 -11.72 8.02 -4.59
C LEU A 34 -10.39 7.71 -5.28
N GLY A 35 -10.28 7.98 -6.58
CA GLY A 35 -9.14 7.56 -7.38
C GLY A 35 -7.84 8.30 -7.04
N GLY A 36 -7.92 9.56 -6.61
CA GLY A 36 -6.74 10.34 -6.24
C GLY A 36 -5.95 9.68 -5.09
N ASP A 37 -6.63 9.34 -4.00
CA ASP A 37 -6.03 8.71 -2.83
C ASP A 37 -5.45 7.32 -3.16
N VAL A 38 -6.16 6.55 -4.00
CA VAL A 38 -5.69 5.23 -4.45
C VAL A 38 -4.41 5.35 -5.26
N ILE A 39 -4.33 6.31 -6.20
CA ILE A 39 -3.12 6.55 -6.99
C ILE A 39 -1.99 7.05 -6.10
N GLN A 40 -2.28 7.92 -5.15
CA GLN A 40 -1.26 8.41 -4.21
C GLN A 40 -0.67 7.26 -3.37
N LEU A 41 -1.51 6.37 -2.85
CA LEU A 41 -1.07 5.18 -2.10
C LEU A 41 -0.31 4.20 -3.00
N ALA A 42 -0.75 4.01 -4.25
CA ALA A 42 -0.04 3.19 -5.23
C ALA A 42 1.36 3.75 -5.51
N CYS A 43 1.47 5.04 -5.82
CA CYS A 43 2.73 5.74 -5.98
C CYS A 43 3.60 5.64 -4.73
N ALA A 44 3.07 5.88 -3.53
CA ALA A 44 3.81 5.78 -2.27
C ALA A 44 4.33 4.35 -2.02
N SER A 45 3.54 3.33 -2.36
CA SER A 45 3.94 1.92 -2.21
C SER A 45 5.05 1.51 -3.17
N MET A 46 4.96 1.96 -4.42
CA MET A 46 5.87 1.61 -5.52
C MET A 46 7.13 2.49 -5.55
N ALA A 47 7.05 3.71 -5.02
CA ALA A 47 8.14 4.66 -4.97
C ALA A 47 9.33 4.17 -4.13
N GLY A 48 10.49 4.77 -4.35
CA GLY A 48 11.69 4.51 -3.54
C GLY A 48 12.72 3.58 -4.19
N GLY A 49 12.43 3.02 -5.37
CA GLY A 49 13.40 2.30 -6.21
C GLY A 49 14.44 3.20 -6.89
N THR A 50 15.36 2.59 -7.63
CA THR A 50 16.16 3.30 -8.63
C THR A 50 15.24 3.86 -9.71
N SER A 51 15.53 5.04 -10.25
CA SER A 51 14.74 5.69 -11.29
C SER A 51 14.62 4.89 -12.59
N ILE A 52 15.43 3.84 -12.74
CA ILE A 52 15.42 2.93 -13.89
C ILE A 52 15.36 1.47 -13.38
N PRO A 53 14.47 0.64 -13.96
CA PRO A 53 13.22 0.97 -14.66
C PRO A 53 12.26 1.87 -13.86
N PRO A 54 11.38 2.63 -14.55
CA PRO A 54 10.39 3.49 -13.91
C PRO A 54 9.37 2.68 -13.09
N ASN A 55 8.74 3.32 -12.10
CA ASN A 55 7.73 2.66 -11.27
C ASN A 55 6.45 2.42 -12.11
N PRO A 56 6.01 1.16 -12.27
CA PRO A 56 4.89 0.82 -13.13
C PRO A 56 3.55 1.08 -12.41
N VAL A 57 3.17 2.35 -12.35
CA VAL A 57 1.83 2.76 -11.90
C VAL A 57 0.99 3.03 -13.14
N THR A 58 -0.03 2.19 -13.33
CA THR A 58 -0.90 2.20 -14.51
C THR A 58 -1.71 3.50 -14.60
N PHE A 59 -1.96 3.96 -15.82
CA PHE A 59 -2.82 5.12 -16.06
C PHE A 59 -4.28 4.79 -15.74
N SER A 60 -5.00 5.73 -15.13
CA SER A 60 -6.41 5.59 -14.74
C SER A 60 -7.02 6.98 -14.45
N PHE A 61 -8.35 7.05 -14.31
CA PHE A 61 -9.06 8.29 -13.99
C PHE A 61 -8.57 8.97 -12.70
N GLY A 62 -8.11 8.20 -11.71
CA GLY A 62 -7.59 8.73 -10.44
C GLY A 62 -6.38 9.64 -10.59
N TRP A 63 -5.63 9.54 -11.69
CA TRP A 63 -4.48 10.41 -11.96
C TRP A 63 -4.86 11.88 -12.12
N VAL A 64 -6.06 12.18 -12.62
CA VAL A 64 -6.52 13.58 -12.78
C VAL A 64 -6.69 14.22 -11.41
N ALA A 65 -7.41 13.55 -10.51
CA ALA A 65 -7.61 14.02 -9.14
C ALA A 65 -6.27 14.10 -8.38
N TYR A 66 -5.43 13.07 -8.50
CA TYR A 66 -4.10 13.07 -7.89
C TYR A 66 -3.22 14.22 -8.42
N ALA A 67 -3.22 14.51 -9.73
CA ALA A 67 -2.40 15.56 -10.31
C ALA A 67 -2.75 16.95 -9.79
N VAL A 68 -4.05 17.24 -9.60
CA VAL A 68 -4.51 18.50 -8.99
C VAL A 68 -4.03 18.59 -7.54
N SER A 69 -4.22 17.53 -6.75
CA SER A 69 -3.76 17.49 -5.35
C SER A 69 -2.25 17.64 -5.25
N ALA A 70 -1.49 16.93 -6.07
CA ALA A 70 -0.03 16.99 -6.12
C ALA A 70 0.48 18.39 -6.52
N LEU A 71 -0.20 19.07 -7.46
CA LEU A 71 0.12 20.45 -7.83
C LEU A 71 -0.10 21.41 -6.65
N LEU A 72 -1.23 21.30 -5.95
CA LEU A 72 -1.52 22.13 -4.77
C LEU A 72 -0.49 21.88 -3.65
N SER A 73 -0.13 20.62 -3.39
CA SER A 73 0.89 20.27 -2.39
C SER A 73 2.29 20.70 -2.79
N ALA A 74 2.64 20.63 -4.08
CA ALA A 74 3.92 21.13 -4.58
C ALA A 74 4.04 22.64 -4.42
N ILE A 75 2.96 23.40 -4.69
CA ILE A 75 2.94 24.86 -4.52
C ILE A 75 2.94 25.26 -3.04
N GLY A 76 2.16 24.57 -2.20
CA GLY A 76 1.99 24.94 -0.79
C GLY A 76 3.12 24.47 0.13
N GLU A 77 3.54 23.21 0.01
CA GLU A 77 4.40 22.54 1.00
C GLU A 77 5.72 22.03 0.42
N ASN A 78 5.92 22.13 -0.90
CA ASN A 78 7.05 21.55 -1.65
C ASN A 78 7.26 20.06 -1.31
N ARG A 79 6.16 19.32 -1.17
CA ARG A 79 6.15 17.88 -0.90
C ARG A 79 5.26 17.14 -1.88
N LEU A 80 5.72 15.97 -2.33
CA LEU A 80 4.93 15.07 -3.16
C LEU A 80 4.30 13.94 -2.33
N ILE A 81 4.91 13.56 -1.21
CA ILE A 81 4.35 12.60 -0.26
C ILE A 81 3.50 13.34 0.76
N THR A 82 2.20 13.42 0.52
CA THR A 82 1.23 13.87 1.53
C THR A 82 0.61 12.72 2.34
N CYS A 83 1.08 11.47 2.14
CA CYS A 83 0.53 10.31 2.82
C CYS A 83 0.80 10.40 4.34
N GLN A 84 -0.26 10.59 5.13
CA GLN A 84 -0.17 10.55 6.58
C GLN A 84 0.20 9.14 7.08
N PRO A 85 0.81 9.00 8.26
CA PRO A 85 1.11 7.69 8.85
C PRO A 85 -0.19 6.88 9.01
N GLU A 86 -0.26 5.71 8.37
CA GLU A 86 -1.49 4.89 8.38
C GLU A 86 -1.82 4.29 9.77
N ALA A 87 -0.87 4.32 10.71
CA ALA A 87 -1.06 3.84 12.07
C ALA A 87 -0.21 4.67 13.06
N PRO A 88 -0.74 5.01 14.25
CA PRO A 88 0.04 5.61 15.31
C PRO A 88 1.07 4.58 15.79
N LEU A 89 2.35 4.93 15.65
CA LEU A 89 3.45 4.05 15.99
C LEU A 89 4.43 4.79 16.89
N LEU A 90 4.87 4.10 17.95
CA LEU A 90 5.94 4.54 18.83
C LEU A 90 7.22 3.78 18.48
N VAL A 91 8.28 4.55 18.27
CA VAL A 91 9.64 4.07 18.02
C VAL A 91 10.45 4.31 19.28
N ILE A 92 10.89 3.26 19.94
CA ILE A 92 11.60 3.30 21.22
C ILE A 92 13.02 2.82 21.01
N ASN A 93 14.00 3.65 21.36
CA ASN A 93 15.39 3.22 21.41
C ASN A 93 15.61 2.33 22.64
N LEU A 94 16.08 1.10 22.45
CA LEU A 94 16.27 0.15 23.55
C LEU A 94 17.49 0.46 24.42
N LYS A 95 18.50 1.16 23.88
CA LYS A 95 19.71 1.56 24.63
C LYS A 95 19.46 2.79 25.52
N SER A 96 18.75 3.79 24.99
CA SER A 96 18.53 5.06 25.71
C SER A 96 17.14 5.20 26.33
N GLY A 97 16.19 4.32 26.00
CA GLY A 97 14.78 4.44 26.38
C GLY A 97 14.02 5.58 25.69
N TYR A 98 14.66 6.34 24.79
CA TYR A 98 14.06 7.50 24.14
C TYR A 98 12.92 7.08 23.21
N ARG A 99 11.75 7.72 23.36
CA ARG A 99 10.52 7.40 22.61
C ARG A 99 10.21 8.49 21.61
N ARG A 100 9.84 8.11 20.39
CA ARG A 100 9.40 9.01 19.31
C ARG A 100 8.08 8.54 18.74
N SER A 101 7.18 9.47 18.43
CA SER A 101 6.07 9.19 17.52
C SER A 101 6.60 9.08 16.09
N ASN A 102 6.05 8.14 15.35
CA ASN A 102 6.39 7.94 13.96
C ASN A 102 5.58 8.88 13.05
N ASN A 103 6.29 9.63 12.21
CA ASN A 103 5.69 10.44 11.13
C ASN A 103 5.99 9.85 9.74
N SER A 104 6.61 8.68 9.65
CA SER A 104 6.90 8.01 8.37
C SER A 104 5.73 7.13 7.95
N TRP A 105 5.23 7.36 6.72
CA TRP A 105 4.25 6.49 6.08
C TRP A 105 4.73 5.04 5.99
N LEU A 106 6.00 4.82 5.63
CA LEU A 106 6.58 3.49 5.44
C LEU A 106 6.56 2.64 6.71
N LEU A 107 6.98 3.23 7.84
CA LEU A 107 6.97 2.52 9.13
C LEU A 107 5.54 2.22 9.59
N GLY A 108 4.59 3.12 9.33
CA GLY A 108 3.17 2.87 9.61
C GLY A 108 2.64 1.69 8.78
N ARG A 109 2.98 1.66 7.49
CA ARG A 109 2.61 0.57 6.57
C ARG A 109 3.23 -0.77 6.97
N LEU A 110 4.51 -0.78 7.36
CA LEU A 110 5.22 -1.98 7.80
C LEU A 110 4.52 -2.65 8.99
N VAL A 111 4.16 -1.85 10.01
CA VAL A 111 3.50 -2.36 11.21
C VAL A 111 2.03 -2.72 10.94
N LYS A 112 1.32 -1.95 10.12
CA LYS A 112 -0.06 -2.27 9.72
C LYS A 112 -0.16 -3.58 8.95
N THR A 113 0.82 -3.87 8.09
CA THR A 113 0.89 -5.12 7.32
C THR A 113 1.49 -6.28 8.10
N TYR A 114 1.89 -6.08 9.36
CA TYR A 114 2.53 -7.11 10.19
C TYR A 114 1.72 -8.40 10.26
N GLU A 115 0.40 -8.31 10.36
CA GLU A 115 -0.45 -9.51 10.40
C GLU A 115 -0.26 -10.44 9.17
N HIS A 116 0.12 -9.90 8.02
CA HIS A 116 0.31 -10.65 6.79
C HIS A 116 1.70 -11.28 6.64
N TRP A 117 2.76 -10.58 7.08
CA TRP A 117 4.14 -11.06 6.95
C TRP A 117 4.70 -11.66 8.26
N MET A 118 3.91 -11.64 9.33
CA MET A 118 4.28 -12.25 10.61
C MET A 118 4.50 -13.76 10.47
N PRO A 119 5.62 -14.30 10.98
CA PRO A 119 5.88 -15.73 10.98
C PRO A 119 4.80 -16.53 11.70
N ASP A 120 4.53 -17.74 11.22
CA ASP A 120 3.56 -18.66 11.81
C ASP A 120 3.88 -18.97 13.29
N GLU A 121 5.15 -18.91 13.69
CA GLU A 121 5.56 -19.05 15.09
C GLU A 121 4.94 -17.97 15.96
N VAL A 122 5.08 -16.70 15.56
CA VAL A 122 4.54 -15.55 16.30
C VAL A 122 3.01 -15.55 16.23
N GLN A 123 2.45 -15.89 15.07
CA GLN A 123 0.99 -15.97 14.89
C GLN A 123 0.35 -17.02 15.83
N ARG A 124 1.02 -18.16 16.02
CA ARG A 124 0.59 -19.22 16.96
C ARG A 124 0.57 -18.76 18.42
N HIS A 125 1.45 -17.85 18.82
CA HIS A 125 1.47 -17.29 20.18
C HIS A 125 0.43 -16.18 20.37
N LEU A 126 0.09 -15.44 19.31
CA LEU A 126 -0.89 -14.35 19.37
C LEU A 126 -2.34 -14.80 19.23
N ARG A 127 -2.62 -15.83 18.41
CA ARG A 127 -3.97 -16.37 18.24
C ARG A 127 -4.18 -17.52 19.23
N PRO A 128 -4.99 -17.35 20.30
CA PRO A 128 -5.39 -18.49 21.09
C PRO A 128 -6.12 -19.46 20.16
N LEU A 129 -5.66 -20.71 20.11
CA LEU A 129 -6.25 -21.77 19.30
C LEU A 129 -7.77 -21.87 19.57
N LYS A 130 -8.60 -21.17 18.78
CA LYS A 130 -10.05 -21.45 18.72
C LYS A 130 -10.34 -22.92 18.33
N LYS A 131 -9.33 -23.63 17.81
CA LYS A 131 -9.41 -25.03 17.32
C LYS A 131 -8.94 -26.12 18.31
N LYS A 132 -8.91 -25.90 19.62
CA LYS A 132 -8.71 -27.01 20.59
C LYS A 132 -9.85 -27.19 21.61
N LYS A 133 -11.09 -26.87 21.23
CA LYS A 133 -12.27 -27.26 22.04
C LYS A 133 -12.65 -28.74 21.95
N MET A 134 -11.95 -29.58 21.16
CA MET A 134 -12.26 -31.02 21.08
C MET A 134 -11.13 -31.99 21.47
N MET A 135 -9.93 -31.52 21.82
CA MET A 135 -8.88 -32.45 22.24
C MET A 135 -7.93 -31.78 23.25
N LYS A 136 -8.36 -31.74 24.51
CA LYS A 136 -7.55 -31.87 25.73
C LYS A 136 -8.34 -31.35 26.93
N ARG A 137 -9.16 -32.23 27.53
CA ARG A 137 -9.62 -32.10 28.92
C ARG A 137 -8.51 -32.45 29.94
N ARG A 138 -7.22 -32.51 29.54
CA ARG A 138 -6.14 -33.07 30.37
C ARG A 138 -4.72 -32.47 30.19
N ALA A 139 -4.56 -31.23 29.72
CA ALA A 139 -3.25 -30.58 29.79
C ALA A 139 -3.41 -29.11 30.16
N GLY A 140 -2.54 -28.63 31.05
CA GLY A 140 -2.62 -27.36 31.77
C GLY A 140 -2.97 -26.14 30.94
N ALA A 141 -3.52 -25.14 31.64
CA ALA A 141 -3.94 -23.85 31.13
C ALA A 141 -2.95 -23.32 30.08
N GLY A 142 -3.40 -23.24 28.82
CA GLY A 142 -2.64 -22.58 27.77
C GLY A 142 -2.50 -21.11 28.13
N TYR A 143 -1.27 -20.67 28.40
CA TYR A 143 -0.97 -19.27 28.67
C TYR A 143 -1.32 -18.45 27.43
N ILE A 144 -2.28 -17.55 27.56
CA ILE A 144 -2.52 -16.49 26.58
C ILE A 144 -1.42 -15.46 26.83
N SER A 145 -0.49 -15.31 25.89
CA SER A 145 0.54 -14.28 26.01
C SER A 145 -0.11 -12.89 25.96
N ALA A 146 -0.05 -12.16 27.07
CA ALA A 146 -0.55 -10.79 27.18
C ALA A 146 0.24 -9.82 26.28
N LEU A 147 1.51 -10.14 26.03
CA LEU A 147 2.43 -9.44 25.14
C LEU A 147 3.29 -10.47 24.40
N CYS A 148 3.38 -10.33 23.08
CA CYS A 148 4.29 -11.09 22.23
C CYS A 148 5.34 -10.14 21.69
N ILE A 149 6.61 -10.50 21.90
CA ILE A 149 7.76 -9.73 21.43
C ILE A 149 8.40 -10.56 20.32
N ALA A 150 8.43 -10.00 19.12
CA ALA A 150 9.11 -10.60 17.97
C ALA A 150 10.42 -9.85 17.73
N VAL A 151 11.54 -10.54 17.83
CA VAL A 151 12.88 -9.98 17.61
C VAL A 151 13.31 -10.31 16.18
N TYR A 152 13.67 -9.29 15.42
CA TYR A 152 14.15 -9.37 14.05
C TYR A 152 15.56 -8.82 13.97
N GLU A 153 16.46 -9.56 13.36
CA GLU A 153 17.81 -9.10 13.05
C GLU A 153 17.89 -8.60 11.61
N TRP A 154 18.65 -7.52 11.40
CA TRP A 154 18.96 -7.04 10.07
C TRP A 154 19.80 -8.06 9.30
N GLN A 155 19.34 -8.42 8.10
CA GLN A 155 20.12 -9.27 7.22
C GLN A 155 21.34 -8.52 6.68
N PRO A 156 22.57 -9.05 6.83
CA PRO A 156 23.77 -8.43 6.28
C PRO A 156 23.77 -8.52 4.75
N GLY A 157 24.29 -7.48 4.09
CA GLY A 157 24.45 -7.43 2.62
C GLY A 157 23.35 -6.70 1.86
N TRP A 158 22.27 -6.28 2.52
CA TRP A 158 21.20 -5.50 1.89
C TRP A 158 21.45 -4.00 2.01
N LYS A 159 21.39 -3.28 0.89
CA LYS A 159 21.51 -1.81 0.86
C LYS A 159 20.18 -1.18 1.31
N PRO A 160 20.15 -0.39 2.39
CA PRO A 160 18.96 0.32 2.81
C PRO A 160 18.45 1.27 1.73
N GLY A 161 17.13 1.38 1.57
CA GLY A 161 16.51 2.30 0.62
C GLY A 161 16.38 1.78 -0.81
N VAL A 162 16.69 0.50 -1.06
CA VAL A 162 16.43 -0.15 -2.36
C VAL A 162 15.39 -1.27 -2.14
N PRO A 163 14.12 -1.07 -2.54
CA PRO A 163 13.10 -2.11 -2.45
C PRO A 163 13.39 -3.28 -3.41
N GLN A 164 13.05 -4.49 -2.97
CA GLN A 164 12.99 -5.66 -3.85
C GLN A 164 11.84 -5.52 -4.85
N ARG A 165 12.03 -6.04 -6.07
CA ARG A 165 11.02 -6.02 -7.13
C ARG A 165 10.28 -7.36 -7.16
N ASP A 166 9.15 -7.40 -6.49
CA ASP A 166 8.32 -8.60 -6.42
C ASP A 166 7.47 -8.79 -7.69
N LEU A 167 6.82 -9.95 -7.85
CA LEU A 167 5.89 -10.21 -8.96
C LEU A 167 4.76 -9.17 -9.05
N ALA A 168 4.29 -8.67 -7.90
CA ALA A 168 3.31 -7.58 -7.85
C ALA A 168 3.83 -6.32 -8.55
N TRP A 169 5.12 -6.03 -8.43
CA TRP A 169 5.75 -4.90 -9.11
C TRP A 169 5.74 -5.10 -10.64
N TRP A 170 6.05 -6.31 -11.12
CA TRP A 170 6.01 -6.64 -12.55
C TRP A 170 4.59 -6.63 -13.13
N SER A 171 3.58 -6.93 -12.31
CA SER A 171 2.19 -6.93 -12.74
C SER A 171 1.72 -5.56 -13.27
N GLY A 172 2.31 -4.45 -12.79
CA GLY A 172 2.00 -3.11 -13.30
C GLY A 172 2.31 -2.96 -14.80
N TYR A 173 3.42 -3.53 -15.28
CA TYR A 173 3.73 -3.52 -16.71
C TYR A 173 2.78 -4.39 -17.53
N LEU A 174 2.37 -5.54 -16.98
CA LEU A 174 1.40 -6.41 -17.62
C LEU A 174 0.07 -5.67 -17.82
N VAL A 175 -0.41 -4.96 -16.80
CA VAL A 175 -1.65 -4.19 -16.88
C VAL A 175 -1.51 -3.03 -17.87
N SER A 176 -0.40 -2.29 -17.86
CA SER A 176 -0.16 -1.24 -18.87
C SER A 176 -0.10 -1.78 -20.30
N PHE A 177 0.50 -2.95 -20.50
CA PHE A 177 0.49 -3.62 -21.80
C PHE A 177 -0.93 -3.98 -22.23
N MET A 178 -1.75 -4.53 -21.32
CA MET A 178 -3.17 -4.80 -21.60
C MET A 178 -3.96 -3.53 -21.93
N GLN A 179 -3.71 -2.42 -21.21
CA GLN A 179 -4.35 -1.12 -21.49
C GLN A 179 -4.02 -0.62 -22.91
N LEU A 180 -2.76 -0.75 -23.33
CA LEU A 180 -2.33 -0.41 -24.69
C LEU A 180 -2.90 -1.36 -25.74
N ALA A 181 -3.01 -2.65 -25.44
CA ALA A 181 -3.62 -3.62 -26.36
C ALA A 181 -5.10 -3.29 -26.63
N VAL A 182 -5.85 -2.93 -25.58
CA VAL A 182 -7.26 -2.52 -25.72
C VAL A 182 -7.38 -1.21 -26.48
N SER A 183 -6.46 -0.25 -26.31
CA SER A 183 -6.51 1.03 -27.02
C SER A 183 -6.17 0.93 -28.52
N VAL A 184 -5.67 -0.20 -29.01
CA VAL A 184 -5.47 -0.49 -30.44
C VAL A 184 -6.78 -0.93 -31.13
N ILE A 185 -7.78 -1.42 -30.40
CA ILE A 185 -9.05 -1.88 -31.00
C ILE A 185 -9.75 -0.76 -31.79
N PRO A 186 -9.94 0.46 -31.25
CA PRO A 186 -10.57 1.57 -31.98
C PRO A 186 -9.74 2.02 -33.19
N LEU A 187 -8.42 1.86 -33.15
CA LEU A 187 -7.55 2.16 -34.26
C LEU A 187 -7.83 1.24 -35.46
N GLY A 188 -8.01 -0.06 -35.21
CA GLY A 188 -8.29 -1.05 -36.26
C GLY A 188 -9.70 -0.93 -36.85
N LEU A 189 -10.69 -0.48 -36.07
CA LEU A 189 -12.10 -0.40 -36.48
C LEU A 189 -12.49 0.96 -37.09
N HIS A 190 -11.97 2.05 -36.54
CA HIS A 190 -12.39 3.42 -36.87
C HIS A 190 -11.26 4.29 -37.42
N GLY A 191 -10.01 3.82 -37.43
CA GLY A 191 -8.85 4.60 -37.84
C GLY A 191 -8.52 5.76 -36.89
N ASP A 192 -9.08 5.76 -35.69
CA ASP A 192 -8.91 6.84 -34.71
C ASP A 192 -7.65 6.58 -33.85
N TRP A 193 -6.62 7.40 -34.08
CA TRP A 193 -5.35 7.34 -33.35
C TRP A 193 -5.41 8.04 -31.99
N ALA A 194 -6.46 8.84 -31.72
CA ALA A 194 -6.53 9.66 -30.52
C ALA A 194 -6.50 8.81 -29.24
N ILE A 195 -7.27 7.73 -29.19
CA ILE A 195 -7.39 6.87 -28.00
C ILE A 195 -6.04 6.20 -27.67
N LEU A 196 -5.33 5.72 -28.70
CA LEU A 196 -4.01 5.13 -28.54
C LEU A 196 -2.99 6.16 -28.04
N LEU A 197 -2.95 7.34 -28.67
CA LEU A 197 -2.05 8.44 -28.29
C LEU A 197 -2.29 8.91 -26.86
N THR A 198 -3.55 9.14 -26.48
CA THR A 198 -3.91 9.57 -25.12
C THR A 198 -3.53 8.51 -24.09
N THR A 199 -3.76 7.22 -24.38
CA THR A 199 -3.40 6.13 -23.46
C THR A 199 -1.88 6.00 -23.31
N ALA A 200 -1.13 6.10 -24.42
CA ALA A 200 0.33 6.05 -24.41
C ALA A 200 0.93 7.25 -23.66
N ALA A 201 0.46 8.46 -23.96
CA ALA A 201 0.90 9.68 -23.29
C ALA A 201 0.56 9.66 -21.79
N GLY A 202 -0.65 9.23 -21.43
CA GLY A 202 -1.08 9.09 -20.03
C GLY A 202 -0.24 8.06 -19.26
N THR A 203 0.08 6.93 -19.89
CA THR A 203 0.95 5.89 -19.29
C THR A 203 2.37 6.41 -19.09
N LEU A 204 2.94 7.09 -20.09
CA LEU A 204 4.26 7.69 -19.98
C LEU A 204 4.32 8.74 -18.86
N LEU A 205 3.33 9.63 -18.80
CA LEU A 205 3.24 10.67 -17.77
C LEU A 205 3.05 10.07 -16.37
N SER A 206 2.28 8.99 -16.26
CA SER A 206 2.09 8.24 -15.00
C SER A 206 3.42 7.66 -14.52
N TYR A 207 4.18 7.03 -15.43
CA TYR A 207 5.48 6.44 -15.11
C TYR A 207 6.51 7.49 -14.71
N THR A 208 6.58 8.62 -15.41
CA THR A 208 7.51 9.70 -15.06
C THR A 208 7.14 10.32 -13.72
N SER A 209 5.85 10.60 -13.48
CA SER A 209 5.35 11.19 -12.22
C SER A 209 5.59 10.27 -11.02
N ALA A 210 5.35 8.97 -11.18
CA ALA A 210 5.63 7.96 -10.14
C ALA A 210 7.13 7.74 -9.91
N SER A 211 7.99 8.13 -10.86
CA SER A 211 9.45 7.93 -10.81
C SER A 211 10.22 9.21 -10.48
N LEU A 212 9.53 10.30 -10.12
CA LEU A 212 10.19 11.54 -9.72
C LEU A 212 11.17 11.29 -8.55
N PRO A 213 12.40 11.83 -8.60
CA PRO A 213 13.41 11.58 -7.58
C PRO A 213 12.99 12.08 -6.19
N GLN A 214 12.10 13.07 -6.14
CA GLN A 214 11.55 13.63 -4.91
C GLN A 214 10.79 12.60 -4.07
N TRP A 215 10.06 11.65 -4.69
CA TRP A 215 9.45 10.52 -3.98
C TRP A 215 10.47 9.70 -3.20
N ARG A 216 11.65 9.47 -3.78
CA ARG A 216 12.71 8.69 -3.15
C ARG A 216 13.32 9.44 -1.97
N VAL A 217 13.57 10.74 -2.14
CA VAL A 217 14.14 11.60 -1.10
C VAL A 217 13.21 11.72 0.10
N GLU A 218 11.91 11.90 -0.13
CA GLU A 218 10.92 12.01 0.93
C GLU A 218 10.65 10.68 1.63
N LYS A 219 10.56 9.57 0.87
CA LYS A 219 10.33 8.23 1.42
C LYS A 219 11.49 7.73 2.27
N TRP A 220 12.73 7.98 1.83
CA TRP A 220 13.95 7.53 2.51
C TRP A 220 14.66 8.63 3.30
N LYS A 221 13.91 9.63 3.78
CA LYS A 221 14.44 10.68 4.67
C LYS A 221 14.78 10.12 6.06
N ALA A 222 15.79 9.26 6.12
CA ALA A 222 16.28 8.64 7.34
C ALA A 222 17.81 8.76 7.41
N ARG A 223 18.33 8.98 8.61
CA ARG A 223 19.77 9.03 8.85
C ARG A 223 20.32 7.61 8.78
N ILE A 224 21.20 7.36 7.81
CA ILE A 224 22.04 6.15 7.79
C ILE A 224 23.00 6.27 8.98
N THR A 225 22.95 5.31 9.90
CA THR A 225 23.84 5.27 11.07
C THR A 225 24.71 4.03 10.96
N GLU A 226 26.01 4.19 11.14
CA GLU A 226 26.99 3.08 11.14
C GLU A 226 27.01 2.29 12.46
N LYS A 227 26.46 2.89 13.53
CA LYS A 227 26.40 2.26 14.85
C LYS A 227 25.16 1.37 14.99
N PRO A 228 25.30 0.16 15.53
CA PRO A 228 24.17 -0.72 15.77
C PRO A 228 23.22 -0.11 16.81
N LYS A 229 21.94 -0.09 16.48
CA LYS A 229 20.84 0.46 17.27
C LYS A 229 19.67 -0.52 17.28
N SER A 230 19.44 -1.11 18.45
CA SER A 230 18.23 -1.88 18.73
C SER A 230 17.05 -0.94 18.99
N VAL A 231 15.97 -1.13 18.23
CA VAL A 231 14.78 -0.28 18.27
C VAL A 231 13.54 -1.16 18.44
N ALA A 232 12.66 -0.78 19.37
CA ALA A 232 11.36 -1.39 19.52
C ALA A 232 10.28 -0.53 18.84
N LEU A 233 9.40 -1.20 18.10
CA LEU A 233 8.24 -0.66 17.43
C LEU A 233 6.97 -1.20 18.11
N THR A 234 6.09 -0.29 18.55
CA THR A 234 4.82 -0.64 19.19
C THR A 234 3.74 0.37 18.86
N ALA A 235 2.50 -0.08 18.66
CA ALA A 235 1.34 0.80 18.48
C ALA A 235 0.89 1.47 19.80
N GLY A 236 1.58 1.18 20.91
CA GLY A 236 1.27 1.73 22.23
C GLY A 236 0.25 0.89 23.00
N ASN A 237 -0.51 1.54 23.86
CA ASN A 237 -1.43 0.87 24.79
C ASN A 237 -2.51 0.09 24.03
N GLY A 238 -2.74 -1.16 24.45
CA GLY A 238 -3.72 -2.06 23.83
C GLY A 238 -3.16 -2.95 22.71
N SER A 239 -1.93 -2.69 22.25
CA SER A 239 -1.24 -3.59 21.33
C SER A 239 -0.63 -4.79 22.08
N ARG A 240 -0.84 -6.00 21.55
CA ARG A 240 -0.28 -7.25 22.12
C ARG A 240 1.01 -7.67 21.43
N ASN A 241 1.47 -6.92 20.43
CA ASN A 241 2.63 -7.21 19.61
C ASN A 241 3.64 -6.07 19.69
N VAL A 242 4.89 -6.41 19.96
CA VAL A 242 6.03 -5.50 19.92
C VAL A 242 7.05 -6.10 18.98
N ILE A 243 7.50 -5.31 18.02
CA ILE A 243 8.50 -5.72 17.04
C ILE A 243 9.81 -5.08 17.49
N ILE A 244 10.80 -5.89 17.84
CA ILE A 244 12.16 -5.42 18.11
C ILE A 244 12.97 -5.65 16.85
N ILE A 245 13.67 -4.61 16.41
CA ILE A 245 14.61 -4.68 15.30
C ILE A 245 16.00 -4.44 15.87
N GLU A 246 16.87 -5.43 15.71
CA GLU A 246 18.28 -5.39 16.06
C GLU A 246 19.11 -5.22 14.79
N GLY A 247 20.06 -4.30 14.84
CA GLY A 247 20.95 -3.93 13.74
C GLY A 247 21.97 -2.91 14.21
#